data_AF-A0AAV2S0E0-F1
#
_entry.id   AF-A0AAV2S0E0-F1
#
_cell.length_a   1.000
_cell.length_b   1.000
_cell.length_c   1.000
_cell.angle_alpha   90.00
_cell.angle_beta   90.00
_cell.angle_gamma   90.00
#
_symmetry.space_group_name_H-M   'P 1'
#
loop_
_entity.id
_entity.type
_entity.pdbx_description
1 polymer ?
#
loop_
_entity_poly.entity_id
_entity_poly.type
_entity_poly.pdbx_seq_one_letter_code
_entity_poly.pdbx_strand_id
1 'polypeptide(L)'
;IKERDALLNVALEQQQMYLLVQCVAEFAEGRYTHRGCSLPTLLDWTWNKVHQVKSSVDTLCAPLFDPSCGVISAEGIMTLHQNLTTLSSLTALTQAIKDNSNSITAQG
;
A
#
# COMPACT_ATOMS: atom_id res chain seq x y z
N ILE A 1 -12.93 -10.86 5.15
CA ILE A 1 -11.96 -9.75 5.33
C ILE A 1 -10.51 -10.25 5.33
N LYS A 2 -10.12 -11.25 6.14
CA LYS A 2 -8.72 -11.69 6.26
C LYS A 2 -8.07 -12.27 4.98
N GLU A 3 -8.81 -13.02 4.16
CA GLU A 3 -8.24 -13.68 2.96
C GLU A 3 -7.89 -12.69 1.84
N ARG A 4 -8.76 -11.69 1.59
CA ARG A 4 -8.50 -10.62 0.62
C ARG A 4 -7.22 -9.88 0.97
N ASP A 5 -7.09 -9.46 2.23
CA ASP A 5 -5.93 -8.68 2.67
C ASP A 5 -4.64 -9.50 2.57
N ALA A 6 -4.70 -10.81 2.82
CA ALA A 6 -3.57 -11.70 2.60
C ALA A 6 -3.16 -11.76 1.13
N LEU A 7 -4.11 -11.87 0.19
CA LEU A 7 -3.82 -11.85 -1.24
C LEU A 7 -3.25 -10.50 -1.69
N LEU A 8 -3.81 -9.38 -1.21
CA LEU A 8 -3.30 -8.05 -1.51
C LEU A 8 -1.88 -7.85 -0.94
N ASN A 9 -1.58 -8.39 0.24
CA ASN A 9 -0.23 -8.36 0.81
C ASN A 9 0.76 -9.13 -0.07
N VAL A 10 0.42 -10.36 -0.46
CA VAL A 10 1.27 -11.17 -1.34
C VAL A 10 1.49 -10.45 -2.68
N ALA A 11 0.44 -9.86 -3.26
CA ALA A 11 0.55 -9.10 -4.50
C ALA A 11 1.50 -7.89 -4.35
N LEU A 12 1.41 -7.16 -3.24
CA LEU A 12 2.29 -6.03 -2.96
C LEU A 12 3.75 -6.46 -2.72
N GLU A 13 3.95 -7.51 -1.93
CA GLU A 13 5.28 -8.07 -1.63
C GLU A 13 5.98 -8.56 -2.91
N GLN A 14 5.22 -9.21 -3.79
CA GLN A 14 5.70 -9.73 -5.08
C GLN A 14 5.68 -8.67 -6.21
N GLN A 15 5.43 -7.39 -5.88
CA GLN A 15 5.37 -6.27 -6.84
C GLN A 15 4.42 -6.52 -8.04
N GLN A 16 3.33 -7.23 -7.81
CA GLN A 16 2.31 -7.55 -8.82
C GLN A 16 1.34 -6.37 -9.00
N MET A 17 1.88 -5.21 -9.42
CA MET A 17 1.10 -3.97 -9.58
C MET A 17 -0.05 -4.11 -10.56
N TYR A 18 0.11 -4.91 -11.62
CA TYR A 18 -0.97 -5.23 -12.55
C TYR A 18 -2.20 -5.81 -11.83
N LEU A 19 -1.99 -6.76 -10.92
CA LEU A 19 -3.08 -7.40 -10.17
C LEU A 19 -3.74 -6.41 -9.21
N LEU A 20 -2.96 -5.59 -8.52
CA LEU A 20 -3.49 -4.55 -7.62
C LEU A 20 -4.33 -3.52 -8.38
N VAL A 21 -3.88 -3.06 -9.54
CA VAL A 21 -4.63 -2.12 -10.39
C VAL A 21 -5.90 -2.79 -10.96
N GLN A 22 -5.84 -4.07 -11.31
CA GLN A 22 -7.03 -4.81 -11.72
C GLN A 22 -8.06 -4.90 -10.57
N CYS A 23 -7.62 -5.12 -9.33
CA CYS A 23 -8.52 -5.06 -8.17
C CYS A 23 -9.20 -3.69 -8.02
N VAL A 24 -8.50 -2.59 -8.34
CA VAL A 24 -9.12 -1.24 -8.33
C VAL A 24 -10.28 -1.20 -9.32
N ALA A 25 -10.07 -1.61 -10.56
CA ALA A 25 -11.11 -1.61 -11.59
C ALA A 25 -12.31 -2.48 -11.19
N GLU A 26 -12.06 -3.72 -10.75
CA GLU A 26 -13.10 -4.66 -10.31
C GLU A 26 -13.90 -4.14 -9.11
N PHE A 27 -13.24 -3.45 -8.18
CA PHE A 27 -13.89 -2.93 -6.97
C PHE A 27 -14.63 -1.63 -7.24
N ALA A 28 -14.22 -0.87 -8.26
CA ALA A 28 -14.91 0.32 -8.77
C ALA A 28 -16.27 -0.03 -9.40
N GLU A 29 -16.36 -1.16 -10.09
CA GLU A 29 -17.61 -1.64 -10.69
C GLU A 29 -18.68 -2.04 -9.66
N GLY A 30 -18.34 -2.15 -8.38
CA GLY A 30 -19.29 -2.43 -7.31
C GLY A 30 -19.83 -3.87 -7.25
N ARG A 31 -19.44 -4.76 -8.19
CA ARG A 31 -19.89 -6.16 -8.29
C ARG A 31 -19.72 -6.97 -7.01
N TYR A 32 -18.68 -6.66 -6.24
CA TYR A 32 -18.27 -7.42 -5.05
C TYR A 32 -18.46 -6.66 -3.73
N THR A 33 -19.21 -5.56 -3.73
CA THR A 33 -19.49 -4.74 -2.53
C THR A 33 -20.10 -5.56 -1.39
N HIS A 34 -21.00 -6.50 -1.70
CA HIS A 34 -21.60 -7.43 -0.73
C HIS A 34 -20.57 -8.34 -0.03
N ARG A 35 -19.37 -8.53 -0.60
CA ARG A 35 -18.25 -9.28 -0.01
C ARG A 35 -17.24 -8.37 0.69
N GLY A 36 -17.53 -7.08 0.80
CA GLY A 36 -16.61 -6.08 1.33
C GLY A 36 -15.47 -5.74 0.37
N CYS A 37 -15.62 -5.98 -0.94
CA CYS A 37 -14.66 -5.59 -1.96
C CYS A 37 -15.16 -4.33 -2.67
N SER A 38 -14.63 -3.19 -2.27
CA SER A 38 -15.01 -1.86 -2.75
C SER A 38 -13.81 -0.90 -2.70
N LEU A 39 -13.86 0.21 -3.45
CA LEU A 39 -12.80 1.23 -3.40
C LEU A 39 -12.53 1.76 -1.98
N PRO A 40 -13.53 2.08 -1.13
CA PRO A 40 -13.27 2.50 0.25
C PRO A 40 -12.50 1.45 1.06
N THR A 41 -12.86 0.17 0.92
CA THR A 41 -12.18 -0.90 1.65
C THR A 41 -10.76 -1.18 1.15
N LEU A 42 -10.49 -0.95 -0.14
CA LEU A 42 -9.15 -1.06 -0.71
C LEU A 42 -8.29 0.15 -0.32
N LEU A 43 -8.88 1.34 -0.25
CA LEU A 43 -8.23 2.55 0.23
C LEU A 43 -7.82 2.41 1.71
N ASP A 44 -8.71 1.88 2.55
CA ASP A 44 -8.39 1.60 3.95
C ASP A 44 -7.21 0.61 4.09
N TRP A 45 -7.23 -0.49 3.33
CA TRP A 45 -6.10 -1.41 3.28
C TRP A 45 -4.80 -0.72 2.82
N THR A 46 -4.87 0.08 1.75
CA THR A 46 -3.73 0.82 1.20
C THR A 46 -3.16 1.78 2.25
N TRP A 47 -4.02 2.51 2.97
CA TRP A 47 -3.62 3.45 4.00
C TRP A 47 -2.98 2.75 5.21
N ASN A 48 -3.53 1.60 5.62
CA ASN A 48 -2.92 0.77 6.66
C ASN A 48 -1.50 0.32 6.27
N LYS A 49 -1.24 0.04 4.99
CA LYS A 49 0.10 -0.28 4.49
C LYS A 49 1.04 0.92 4.50
N VAL A 50 0.54 2.11 4.11
CA VAL A 50 1.32 3.37 4.21
C VAL A 50 1.75 3.61 5.66
N HIS A 51 0.84 3.42 6.63
CA HIS A 51 1.15 3.56 8.05
C HIS A 51 2.23 2.57 8.50
N GLN A 52 2.16 1.31 8.07
CA GLN A 52 3.18 0.29 8.38
C GLN A 52 4.56 0.68 7.84
N VAL A 53 4.63 1.11 6.58
CA VAL A 53 5.89 1.58 5.96
C VAL A 53 6.43 2.80 6.71
N LYS A 54 5.58 3.78 7.05
CA LYS A 54 5.98 4.96 7.82
C LYS A 54 6.56 4.56 9.18
N SER A 55 5.87 3.71 9.93
CA SER A 55 6.34 3.24 11.24
C SER A 55 7.68 2.50 11.16
N SER A 56 7.88 1.72 10.10
CA SER A 56 9.16 1.04 9.83
C SER A 56 10.28 2.04 9.55
N VAL A 57 10.03 3.04 8.70
CA VAL A 57 10.98 4.13 8.42
C VAL A 57 11.30 4.94 9.67
N ASP A 58 10.30 5.35 10.45
CA ASP A 58 10.51 6.11 11.68
C ASP A 58 11.43 5.34 12.66
N THR A 59 11.21 4.03 12.78
CA THR A 59 12.00 3.15 13.66
C THR A 59 13.44 3.02 13.17
N LEU A 60 13.65 2.82 11.87
CA LEU A 60 14.98 2.67 11.27
C LEU A 60 15.77 3.97 11.27
N CYS A 61 15.08 5.11 11.16
CA CYS A 61 15.71 6.43 11.13
C CYS A 61 15.92 7.04 12.52
N ALA A 62 15.20 6.61 13.56
CA ALA A 62 15.35 7.16 14.91
C ALA A 62 16.81 7.13 15.43
N PRO A 63 17.57 6.02 15.29
CA PRO A 63 18.98 5.96 15.69
C PRO A 63 19.89 6.97 14.96
N LEU A 64 19.53 7.40 13.75
CA LEU A 64 20.36 8.35 12.97
C LEU A 64 20.44 9.73 13.61
N PHE A 65 19.51 10.05 14.52
CA PHE A 65 19.46 11.32 15.24
C PHE A 65 20.01 11.22 16.66
N ASP A 66 20.45 10.03 17.09
CA ASP A 66 21.08 9.81 18.38
C ASP A 66 22.60 9.69 18.20
N PRO A 67 23.41 10.64 18.71
CA PRO A 67 24.86 10.62 18.61
C PRO A 67 25.52 9.40 19.27
N SER A 68 24.81 8.71 20.17
CA SER A 68 25.28 7.49 20.83
C SER A 68 24.97 6.21 20.05
N CYS A 69 24.10 6.29 19.04
CA CYS A 69 23.78 5.17 18.17
C CYS A 69 24.83 5.00 17.06
N GLY A 70 25.14 3.74 16.75
CA GLY A 70 26.04 3.39 15.65
C GLY A 70 25.42 3.62 14.26
N VAL A 71 26.18 3.24 13.23
CA VAL A 71 25.70 3.27 11.83
C VAL A 71 24.55 2.29 11.65
N ILE A 72 23.56 2.65 10.82
CA ILE A 72 22.48 1.74 10.43
C ILE A 72 23.03 0.42 9.89
N SER A 73 22.44 -0.70 10.30
CA SER A 73 22.87 -2.02 9.85
C SER A 73 22.58 -2.21 8.35
N ALA A 74 23.34 -3.10 7.70
CA ALA A 74 23.10 -3.45 6.29
C ALA A 74 21.67 -4.00 6.08
N GLU A 75 21.15 -4.76 7.04
CA GLU A 75 19.76 -5.22 7.06
C GLU A 75 18.78 -4.03 7.10
N GLY A 76 19.03 -3.04 7.97
CA GLY A 76 18.21 -1.83 8.05
C GLY A 76 18.21 -1.03 6.75
N ILE A 77 19.34 -0.95 6.05
CA ILE A 77 19.43 -0.34 4.72
C ILE A 77 18.57 -1.10 3.70
N MET A 78 18.64 -2.44 3.70
CA MET A 78 17.80 -3.27 2.83
C MET A 78 16.31 -3.08 3.12
N THR A 79 15.92 -3.00 4.39
CA THR A 79 14.54 -2.71 4.78
C THR A 79 14.11 -1.31 4.33
N LEU A 80 14.97 -0.30 4.40
CA LEU A 80 14.68 1.04 3.87
C LEU A 80 14.46 1.01 2.35
N HIS A 81 15.26 0.28 1.60
CA HIS A 81 15.05 0.10 0.16
C HIS A 81 13.70 -0.58 -0.13
N GLN A 82 13.36 -1.64 0.61
CA GLN A 82 12.08 -2.32 0.46
C GLN A 82 10.90 -1.38 0.79
N ASN A 83 11.02 -0.59 1.87
CA ASN A 83 10.04 0.41 2.25
C ASN A 83 9.83 1.45 1.13
N LEU A 84 10.91 1.91 0.50
CA LEU A 84 10.84 2.85 -0.63
C LEU A 84 10.11 2.24 -1.83
N THR A 85 10.44 1.02 -2.22
CA THR A 85 9.75 0.30 -3.30
C THR A 85 8.27 0.12 -2.99
N THR A 86 7.95 -0.36 -1.78
CA THR A 86 6.56 -0.52 -1.35
C THR A 86 5.81 0.82 -1.35
N LEU A 87 6.42 1.91 -0.90
CA LEU A 87 5.79 3.24 -0.91
C LEU A 87 5.51 3.73 -2.34
N SER A 88 6.41 3.48 -3.29
CA SER A 88 6.19 3.77 -4.71
C SER A 88 4.97 3.02 -5.25
N SER A 89 4.86 1.72 -4.94
CA SER A 89 3.73 0.88 -5.33
C SER A 89 2.41 1.35 -4.71
N LEU A 90 2.41 1.72 -3.43
CA LEU A 90 1.23 2.28 -2.74
C LEU A 90 0.82 3.65 -3.31
N THR A 91 1.78 4.48 -3.73
CA THR A 91 1.50 5.76 -4.38
C THR A 91 0.80 5.55 -5.72
N ALA A 92 1.32 4.64 -6.55
CA ALA A 92 0.69 4.28 -7.81
C ALA A 92 -0.71 3.69 -7.62
N LEU A 93 -0.89 2.84 -6.60
CA LEU A 93 -2.21 2.27 -6.29
C LEU A 93 -3.22 3.34 -5.83
N THR A 94 -2.79 4.28 -5.00
CA THR A 94 -3.62 5.40 -4.53
C THR A 94 -4.05 6.28 -5.71
N GLN A 95 -3.15 6.53 -6.65
CA GLN A 95 -3.46 7.26 -7.88
C GLN A 95 -4.51 6.51 -8.71
N ALA A 96 -4.36 5.21 -8.90
CA ALA A 96 -5.35 4.39 -9.60
C ALA A 96 -6.73 4.42 -8.91
N ILE A 97 -6.78 4.34 -7.58
CA ILE A 97 -8.04 4.46 -6.81
C ILE A 97 -8.71 5.82 -7.06
N LYS A 98 -7.92 6.91 -7.03
CA LYS A 98 -8.41 8.27 -7.27
C LYS A 98 -8.99 8.43 -8.68
N ASP A 99 -8.30 7.92 -9.69
CA ASP A 99 -8.74 8.02 -11.09
C ASP A 99 -10.05 7.25 -11.34
N ASN A 100 -10.19 6.07 -10.71
CA ASN A 100 -11.43 5.29 -10.78
C ASN A 100 -12.57 5.86 -9.93
N SER A 101 -12.26 6.62 -8.88
CA SER A 101 -13.30 7.32 -8.11
C SER A 101 -13.91 8.46 -8.93
N ASN A 102 -13.07 9.25 -9.62
CA ASN A 102 -13.52 10.38 -10.44
C ASN A 102 -14.36 9.95 -11.66
N SER A 103 -14.05 8.80 -12.27
CA SER A 103 -14.82 8.28 -13.40
C SER A 103 -16.24 7.89 -12.98
N ILE A 104 -16.43 7.37 -11.77
CA ILE A 104 -17.75 7.04 -11.21
C ILE A 104 -18.56 8.32 -10.97
N THR A 105 -17.96 9.35 -10.38
CA THR A 105 -18.67 10.62 -10.08
C THR A 105 -19.03 11.43 -11.33
N ALA A 106 -18.32 11.26 -12.44
CA ALA A 106 -18.60 11.96 -13.70
C ALA A 106 -19.75 11.31 -14.51
N GLN A 107 -20.20 10.10 -14.14
CA GLN A 107 -21.27 9.37 -14.82
C GLN A 107 -22.65 9.49 -14.13
N GLY A 108 -22.74 10.23 -13.02
CA GLY A 108 -24.00 10.57 -12.32
C GLY A 108 -24.33 12.05 -12.41
#